data_AF-A0A2J6X5L3-F1
#
_entry.id   AF-A0A2J6X5L3-F1
#
_cell.length_a   1.000
_cell.length_b   1.000
_cell.length_c   1.000
_cell.angle_alpha   90.00
_cell.angle_beta   90.00
_cell.angle_gamma   90.00
#
_symmetry.space_group_name_H-M   'P 1'
#
loop_
_entity.id
_entity.type
_entity.pdbx_description
1 polymer ?
#
loop_
_entity_poly.entity_id
_entity_poly.type
_entity_poly.pdbx_seq_one_letter_code
_entity_poly.pdbx_strand_id
1 'polypeptide(L)' 'DDPGPLQAGCPCYTCRHFSRAYIHHLYRSKELLGIRLVSLHNVAFLLNLMAEIRAAIAAGRFGELYYEWLGKPLPDITP' A
#
# COMPACT_ATOMS: atom_id res chain seq x y z
N ASP A 1 7.06 -0.06 20.90
CA ASP A 1 5.79 0.66 20.71
C ASP A 1 5.93 1.72 19.64
N ASP A 2 5.25 1.53 18.50
CA ASP A 2 5.10 2.54 17.44
C ASP A 2 3.61 2.95 17.33
N PRO A 3 3.23 4.18 17.76
CA PRO A 3 1.84 4.62 17.78
C PRO A 3 1.30 5.03 16.39
N GLY A 4 2.17 5.13 15.37
CA GLY A 4 1.76 5.55 14.03
C GLY A 4 0.95 4.49 13.28
N PRO A 5 0.28 4.86 12.18
CA PRO A 5 -0.44 3.92 11.33
C PRO A 5 0.53 2.99 10.57
N LEU A 6 -0.01 2.01 9.84
CA LEU A 6 0.78 1.21 8.90
C LEU A 6 1.42 2.08 7.82
N GLN A 7 0.64 3.00 7.25
CA GLN A 7 1.09 3.95 6.24
C GLN A 7 0.53 5.35 6.57
N ALA A 8 1.42 6.34 6.64
CA ALA A 8 1.02 7.73 6.81
C ALA A 8 0.19 8.22 5.63
N GLY A 9 -0.90 8.96 5.90
CA GLY A 9 -1.78 9.49 4.86
C GLY A 9 -2.70 8.46 4.20
N CYS A 10 -2.64 7.17 4.55
CA CYS A 10 -3.55 6.17 4.00
C CYS A 10 -4.98 6.37 4.55
N PRO A 11 -6.00 6.55 3.70
CA PRO A 11 -7.36 6.85 4.14
C PRO A 11 -8.15 5.60 4.60
N CYS A 12 -7.54 4.41 4.60
CA CYS A 12 -8.24 3.17 4.92
C CYS A 12 -8.64 3.10 6.40
N TYR A 13 -9.68 2.32 6.71
CA TYR A 13 -10.16 2.14 8.08
C TYR A 13 -9.03 1.72 9.04
N THR A 14 -8.18 0.78 8.65
CA THR A 14 -7.05 0.34 9.49
C THR A 14 -6.11 1.49 9.86
N CYS A 15 -5.66 2.28 8.89
CA CYS A 15 -4.69 3.36 9.13
C CYS A 15 -5.28 4.58 9.85
N ARG A 16 -6.61 4.77 9.81
CA ARG A 16 -7.27 5.87 10.54
C ARG A 16 -7.56 5.55 12.01
N HIS A 17 -7.61 4.26 12.38
CA HIS A 17 -8.12 3.85 13.69
C HIS A 17 -7.14 3.02 14.52
N PHE A 18 -6.11 2.44 13.93
CA PHE A 18 -5.22 1.51 14.64
C PHE A 18 -3.75 1.87 14.43
N SER A 19 -2.97 1.72 15.50
CA SER A 19 -1.52 1.88 15.46
C SER A 19 -0.82 0.61 14.97
N ARG A 20 0.40 0.76 14.47
CA ARG A 20 1.29 -0.33 14.08
C ARG A 20 1.63 -1.21 15.28
N ALA A 21 1.84 -0.63 16.46
CA ALA A 21 2.03 -1.38 17.71
C ALA A 21 0.83 -2.30 18.01
N TYR A 22 -0.40 -1.78 17.89
CA TYR A 22 -1.60 -2.54 18.18
C TYR A 22 -1.81 -3.68 17.16
N ILE A 23 -1.59 -3.39 15.87
CA ILE A 23 -1.68 -4.42 14.82
C ILE A 23 -0.61 -5.49 15.03
N HIS A 24 0.61 -5.11 15.40
CA HIS A 24 1.68 -6.04 15.74
C HIS A 24 1.31 -6.94 16.93
N HIS A 25 0.73 -6.36 17.98
CA HIS A 25 0.20 -7.11 19.12
C HIS A 25 -0.85 -8.13 18.68
N LEU A 26 -1.87 -7.72 17.91
CA LEU A 26 -2.91 -8.63 17.41
C LEU A 26 -2.32 -9.79 16.61
N TYR A 27 -1.35 -9.50 15.75
CA TYR A 27 -0.68 -10.52 14.95
C TYR A 27 0.11 -11.51 15.82
N ARG A 28 0.87 -11.01 16.80
CA ARG A 28 1.64 -11.82 17.77
C ARG A 28 0.73 -12.70 18.64
N SER A 29 -0.43 -12.18 19.02
CA SER A 29 -1.46 -12.89 19.80
C SER A 29 -2.30 -13.86 18.97
N LYS A 30 -2.05 -13.96 17.65
CA LYS A 30 -2.83 -14.80 16.71
C LYS A 30 -4.32 -14.45 16.67
N GLU A 31 -4.64 -13.18 16.88
CA GLU A 31 -6.02 -12.69 16.83
C GLU A 31 -6.49 -12.50 15.38
N LEU A 32 -7.69 -13.00 15.07
CA LEU A 32 -8.27 -12.90 13.72
C LEU A 32 -8.42 -11.45 13.26
N LEU A 33 -8.66 -10.52 14.19
CA LEU A 33 -8.76 -9.09 13.91
C LEU A 33 -7.48 -8.56 13.24
N GLY A 34 -6.30 -9.02 13.67
CA GLY A 34 -5.02 -8.59 13.09
C GLY A 34 -4.95 -8.88 11.59
N ILE A 35 -5.31 -10.10 11.19
CA ILE A 35 -5.33 -10.51 9.78
C ILE A 35 -6.36 -9.69 8.99
N ARG A 36 -7.56 -9.46 9.54
CA ARG A 36 -8.60 -8.64 8.88
C ARG A 36 -8.14 -7.21 8.62
N LEU A 37 -7.52 -6.57 9.62
CA LEU A 37 -7.04 -5.19 9.52
C LEU A 37 -5.90 -5.06 8.50
N VAL A 38 -4.96 -6.00 8.47
CA VAL A 38 -3.88 -6.03 7.48
C VAL A 38 -4.43 -6.25 6.08
N SER A 39 -5.33 -7.21 5.88
CA SER A 39 -5.96 -7.45 4.59
C SER A 39 -6.70 -6.21 4.07
N LEU A 40 -7.43 -5.50 4.94
CA LEU A 40 -8.13 -4.27 4.55
C LEU A 40 -7.15 -3.16 4.13
N HIS A 41 -6.03 -3.00 4.84
CA HIS A 41 -4.99 -2.05 4.42
C HIS A 41 -4.36 -2.44 3.08
N ASN A 42 -4.00 -3.71 2.90
CA ASN A 42 -3.35 -4.20 1.68
C ASN A 42 -4.25 -4.02 0.45
N VAL A 43 -5.55 -4.31 0.55
CA VAL A 43 -6.49 -4.11 -0.56
C VAL A 43 -6.61 -2.62 -0.88
N ALA A 44 -6.74 -1.76 0.13
CA ALA A 44 -6.80 -0.32 -0.10
C ALA A 44 -5.51 0.23 -0.75
N PHE A 45 -4.35 -0.23 -0.30
CA PHE A 45 -3.05 0.09 -0.90
C PHE A 45 -2.99 -0.32 -2.37
N LEU A 46 -3.34 -1.57 -2.69
CA LEU A 46 -3.34 -2.07 -4.07
C LEU A 46 -4.29 -1.28 -4.97
N LEU A 47 -5.49 -0.95 -4.50
CA LEU A 47 -6.45 -0.16 -5.26
C LEU A 47 -5.92 1.26 -5.57
N ASN A 48 -5.25 1.89 -4.60
CA ASN A 48 -4.62 3.20 -4.78
C ASN A 48 -3.46 3.13 -5.79
N LEU A 49 -2.57 2.15 -5.64
CA LEU A 49 -1.48 1.92 -6.59
C LEU A 49 -2.00 1.71 -8.02
N MET A 50 -3.05 0.89 -8.18
CA MET A 50 -3.67 0.68 -9.49
C MET A 50 -4.30 1.97 -10.05
N ALA A 51 -4.82 2.86 -9.21
CA ALA A 51 -5.32 4.16 -9.64
C ALA A 51 -4.20 5.09 -10.13
N GLU A 52 -3.08 5.14 -9.40
CA GLU A 52 -1.88 5.89 -9.79
C GLU A 52 -1.32 5.39 -11.12
N ILE A 53 -1.21 4.07 -11.29
CA ILE A 53 -0.76 3.44 -12.54
C ILE A 53 -1.67 3.83 -13.71
N ARG A 54 -3.00 3.71 -13.55
CA ARG A 54 -3.95 4.10 -14.60
C ARG A 54 -3.83 5.58 -14.96
N ALA A 55 -3.67 6.46 -13.97
CA ALA A 55 -3.48 7.87 -14.20
C ALA A 55 -2.16 8.17 -14.93
N ALA A 56 -1.07 7.51 -14.56
CA ALA A 56 0.23 7.68 -15.21
C ALA A 56 0.23 7.18 -16.66
N ILE A 57 -0.45 6.07 -16.95
CA ILE A 57 -0.65 5.58 -18.33
C ILE A 57 -1.43 6.60 -19.15
N ALA A 58 -2.56 7.10 -18.62
CA ALA A 58 -3.38 8.08 -19.32
C ALA A 58 -2.63 9.41 -19.61
N ALA A 59 -1.69 9.79 -18.75
CA ALA A 59 -0.86 10.98 -18.93
C ALA A 59 0.45 10.72 -19.71
N GLY A 60 0.69 9.51 -20.22
CA GLY A 60 1.92 9.17 -20.94
C GLY A 60 3.20 9.15 -20.07
N ARG A 61 3.05 9.13 -18.75
CA ARG A 61 4.15 9.23 -17.75
C ARG A 61 4.38 7.94 -16.97
N PHE A 62 3.90 6.80 -17.48
CA PHE A 62 4.05 5.51 -16.80
C PHE A 62 5.51 5.09 -16.60
N GLY A 63 6.40 5.41 -17.55
CA GLY A 63 7.83 5.12 -17.42
C GLY A 63 8.48 5.83 -16.22
N GLU A 64 8.09 7.06 -15.93
CA GLU A 64 8.55 7.82 -14.76
C GLU A 64 8.07 7.16 -13.46
N LEU A 65 6.77 6.86 -13.36
CA LEU A 65 6.21 6.18 -12.20
C LEU A 65 6.87 4.82 -11.96
N TYR A 66 7.13 4.07 -13.04
CA TYR A 66 7.81 2.77 -12.97
C TYR A 66 9.23 2.91 -12.39
N TYR A 67 9.99 3.91 -12.85
CA TYR A 67 11.32 4.20 -12.33
C TYR A 67 11.29 4.64 -10.86
N GLU A 68 10.34 5.49 -10.49
CA GLU A 68 10.15 5.94 -9.10
C GLU A 68 9.87 4.75 -8.15
N TRP A 69 9.00 3.82 -8.57
CA TRP A 69 8.61 2.67 -7.75
C TRP A 69 9.67 1.57 -7.67
N LEU A 70 10.36 1.28 -8.78
CA LEU A 70 11.22 0.09 -8.90
C LEU A 70 12.71 0.41 -9.06
N GLY A 71 13.09 1.70 -9.16
CA GLY A 71 14.47 2.15 -9.29
C GLY A 71 15.16 1.73 -10.59
N LYS A 72 14.39 1.29 -11.60
CA LYS A 72 14.89 0.78 -12.88
C LYS A 72 13.98 1.22 -14.02
N PRO A 73 14.50 1.42 -15.24
CA PRO A 73 13.67 1.86 -16.36
C PRO A 73 12.64 0.81 -16.74
N LEU A 74 11.53 1.25 -17.34
CA LEU A 74 10.54 0.37 -17.94
C LEU A 74 11.26 -0.53 -18.96
N PRO A 75 11.16 -1.86 -18.86
CA PRO A 75 11.80 -2.75 -19.81
C PRO A 75 11.21 -2.55 -21.20
N ASP A 76 12.04 -2.77 -22.21
CA ASP A 76 11.54 -2.88 -23.57
C ASP A 76 10.68 -4.15 -23.69
N ILE A 77 9.42 -3.95 -24.05
CA ILE A 77 8.42 -5.01 -24.21
C ILE A 77 7.97 -5.14 -25.67
N THR A 78 8.68 -4.51 -26.62
CA THR A 78 8.40 -4.75 -28.04
C THR A 78 8.71 -6.20 -28.40
N PRO A 79 7.83 -6.87 -29.16
CA PRO A 79 8.05 -8.25 -29.63
C PRO A 79 9.32 -8.41 -30.46
#